data_AF-A0A0C3IXC8-F1
#
_entry.id   AF-A0A0C3IXC8-F1
#
_cell.length_a   1.000
_cell.length_b   1.000
_cell.length_c   1.000
_cell.angle_alpha   90.00
_cell.angle_beta   90.00
_cell.angle_gamma   90.00
#
_symmetry.space_group_name_H-M   'P 1'
#
loop_
_entity.id
_entity.type
_entity.pdbx_description
1 polymer ?
#
loop_
_entity_poly.entity_id
_entity_poly.type
_entity_poly.pdbx_seq_one_letter_code
_entity_poly.pdbx_strand_id
1 'polypeptide(L)'
;LTKTPGLITNEFLSSLDLAVNAEFHFLVCQVCQMALGVGDVKSHLAKIHGRQSTHSEMTLKLMLNSLEVAERLPTNIRGPRTLVHGLKVHDAMACSHCSFLSRSTEYLRKHHSKDHSMEP
;
A
#
# COMPACT_ATOMS: atom_id res chain seq x y z
N LEU A 1 12.24 -18.13 6.03
CA LEU A 1 11.42 -16.92 6.34
C LEU A 1 12.34 -15.88 6.96
N THR A 2 12.85 -14.93 6.19
CA THR A 2 13.54 -13.76 6.74
C THR A 2 12.49 -12.77 7.23
N LYS A 3 12.36 -12.59 8.54
CA LYS A 3 11.37 -11.68 9.13
C LYS A 3 11.93 -10.26 9.18
N THR A 4 11.62 -9.45 8.18
CA THR A 4 11.49 -8.01 8.44
C THR A 4 10.30 -7.85 9.39
N PRO A 5 10.41 -7.10 10.50
CA PRO A 5 9.30 -6.95 11.45
C PRO A 5 7.99 -6.58 10.73
N GLY A 6 6.93 -7.35 10.97
CA GLY A 6 5.60 -7.13 10.38
C GLY A 6 5.40 -7.53 8.92
N LEU A 7 6.41 -8.10 8.25
CA LEU A 7 6.30 -8.64 6.89
C LEU A 7 6.64 -10.14 6.84
N ILE A 8 5.83 -10.88 6.08
CA ILE A 8 6.05 -12.28 5.75
C ILE A 8 6.63 -12.34 4.33
N THR A 9 7.78 -12.98 4.18
CA THR A 9 8.41 -13.20 2.86
C THR A 9 9.05 -14.59 2.75
N ASN A 10 9.16 -15.07 1.51
CA ASN A 10 9.87 -16.28 1.11
C ASN A 10 10.69 -16.00 -0.16
N GLU A 11 11.46 -16.98 -0.63
CA GLU A 11 12.33 -16.81 -1.81
C GLU A 11 11.55 -16.40 -3.06
N PHE A 12 10.37 -16.99 -3.27
CA PHE A 12 9.52 -16.65 -4.41
C PHE A 12 9.04 -15.20 -4.35
N LEU A 13 8.43 -14.76 -3.23
CA LEU A 13 7.98 -13.37 -3.08
C LEU A 13 9.14 -12.37 -3.12
N SER A 14 10.28 -12.72 -2.51
CA SER A 14 11.48 -11.87 -2.54
C SER A 14 12.01 -11.69 -3.95
N SER A 15 11.94 -12.71 -4.81
CA SER A 15 12.33 -12.61 -6.22
C SER A 15 11.47 -11.61 -7.02
N LEU A 16 10.30 -11.26 -6.49
CA LEU A 16 9.34 -10.32 -7.08
C LEU A 16 9.37 -8.95 -6.41
N ASP A 17 10.24 -8.75 -5.40
CA ASP A 17 10.17 -7.64 -4.46
C ASP A 17 8.79 -7.49 -3.81
N LEU A 18 8.16 -8.63 -3.49
CA LEU A 18 6.88 -8.69 -2.81
C LEU A 18 7.04 -9.21 -1.38
N ALA A 19 6.12 -8.81 -0.52
CA ALA A 19 5.91 -9.41 0.80
C ALA A 19 4.43 -9.37 1.17
N VAL A 20 4.05 -10.12 2.20
CA VAL A 20 2.71 -10.06 2.79
C VAL A 20 2.78 -9.28 4.09
N ASN A 21 1.90 -8.31 4.26
CA ASN A 21 1.72 -7.63 5.54
C ASN A 21 1.15 -8.63 6.57
N ALA A 22 1.85 -8.83 7.69
CA ALA A 22 1.48 -9.86 8.67
C ALA A 22 0.22 -9.54 9.49
N GLU A 23 -0.20 -8.28 9.54
CA GLU A 23 -1.33 -7.82 10.33
C GLU A 23 -2.64 -7.92 9.54
N PHE A 24 -2.60 -7.50 8.28
CA PHE A 24 -3.78 -7.34 7.42
C PHE A 24 -3.79 -8.27 6.21
N HIS A 25 -2.76 -9.10 6.05
CA HIS A 25 -2.67 -10.15 5.03
C HIS A 25 -2.89 -9.63 3.59
N PHE A 26 -2.37 -8.45 3.26
CA PHE A 26 -2.34 -7.96 1.88
C PHE A 26 -0.92 -7.99 1.31
N LEU A 27 -0.80 -7.97 -0.02
CA LEU A 27 0.48 -7.89 -0.71
C LEU A 27 1.06 -6.49 -0.67
N VAL A 28 2.38 -6.41 -0.47
CA VAL A 28 3.18 -5.20 -0.46
C VAL A 28 4.24 -5.31 -1.56
N CYS A 29 4.32 -4.30 -2.43
CA CYS A 29 5.51 -4.08 -3.22
C CYS A 29 6.58 -3.42 -2.35
N GLN A 30 7.71 -4.09 -2.13
CA GLN A 30 8.78 -3.59 -1.27
C GLN A 30 9.54 -2.40 -1.88
N VAL A 31 9.55 -2.26 -3.20
CA VAL A 31 10.18 -1.13 -3.91
C VAL A 31 9.32 0.13 -3.79
N CYS A 32 8.02 0.02 -4.12
CA CYS A 32 7.09 1.14 -4.08
C CYS A 32 6.55 1.44 -2.68
N GLN A 33 6.64 0.46 -1.77
CA GLN A 33 6.05 0.49 -0.44
C GLN A 33 4.54 0.76 -0.51
N MET A 34 3.82 0.02 -1.36
CA MET A 34 2.37 0.16 -1.54
C MET A 34 1.66 -1.19 -1.47
N ALA A 35 0.40 -1.15 -1.04
CA ALA A 35 -0.46 -2.31 -1.05
C ALA A 35 -0.93 -2.64 -2.48
N LEU A 36 -0.99 -3.93 -2.81
CA LEU A 36 -1.46 -4.43 -4.10
C LEU A 36 -2.60 -5.41 -3.89
N GLY A 37 -3.64 -5.30 -4.73
CA GLY A 37 -4.59 -6.38 -4.91
C GLY A 37 -3.94 -7.55 -5.64
N VAL A 38 -4.40 -8.78 -5.38
CA VAL A 38 -3.85 -9.99 -6.01
C VAL A 38 -3.90 -9.90 -7.55
N GLY A 39 -4.99 -9.38 -8.09
CA GLY A 39 -5.15 -9.18 -9.55
C GLY A 39 -4.25 -8.09 -10.14
N ASP A 40 -3.70 -7.19 -9.32
CA ASP A 40 -2.94 -6.04 -9.81
C ASP A 40 -1.45 -6.33 -9.95
N VAL A 41 -0.95 -7.37 -9.26
CA VAL A 41 0.49 -7.71 -9.16
C VAL A 41 1.17 -7.74 -10.52
N LYS A 42 0.62 -8.50 -11.47
CA LYS A 42 1.20 -8.66 -12.81
C LYS A 42 1.29 -7.32 -13.55
N SER A 43 0.21 -6.54 -13.51
CA SER A 43 0.15 -5.26 -14.19
C SER A 43 1.07 -4.21 -13.55
N HIS A 44 1.19 -4.23 -12.22
CA HIS A 44 2.07 -3.37 -11.45
C HIS A 44 3.54 -3.66 -11.78
N LEU A 45 3.96 -4.93 -11.67
CA LEU A 45 5.34 -5.33 -11.98
C LEU A 45 5.74 -4.97 -13.41
N ALA A 46 4.84 -5.17 -14.38
CA ALA A 46 5.10 -4.83 -15.77
C ALA A 46 5.19 -3.31 -16.01
N LYS A 47 4.21 -2.54 -15.52
CA LYS A 47 4.13 -1.09 -15.81
C LYS A 47 5.08 -0.23 -14.99
N ILE A 48 5.28 -0.58 -13.73
CA ILE A 48 6.05 0.24 -12.78
C ILE A 48 7.51 -0.22 -12.71
N HIS A 49 7.76 -1.53 -12.80
CA HIS A 49 9.11 -2.09 -12.68
C HIS A 49 9.67 -2.64 -14.00
N GLY A 50 8.91 -2.56 -15.11
CA GLY A 50 9.35 -3.09 -16.40
C GLY A 50 9.55 -4.61 -16.43
N ARG A 51 9.06 -5.34 -15.41
CA ARG A 51 9.25 -6.79 -15.30
C ARG A 51 8.13 -7.52 -16.03
N GLN A 52 8.49 -8.15 -17.14
CA GLN A 52 7.65 -9.13 -17.83
C GLN A 52 7.42 -10.32 -16.88
N SER A 53 6.19 -10.81 -16.79
CA SER A 53 5.86 -11.92 -15.88
C SER A 53 6.56 -13.20 -16.33
N THR A 54 7.65 -13.58 -15.67
CA THR A 54 8.32 -14.87 -15.85
C THR A 54 7.83 -15.93 -14.86
N HIS A 55 6.93 -15.53 -13.96
CA HIS A 55 6.48 -16.32 -12.83
C HIS A 55 5.20 -17.09 -13.21
N SER A 56 5.10 -18.34 -12.76
CA SER A 56 3.87 -19.12 -12.89
C SER A 56 2.75 -18.49 -12.07
N GLU A 57 1.67 -18.11 -12.74
CA GLU A 57 0.47 -17.56 -12.10
C GLU A 57 -0.15 -18.54 -11.11
N MET A 58 -0.06 -19.84 -11.42
CA MET A 58 -0.48 -20.91 -10.51
C MET A 58 0.38 -20.95 -9.25
N THR A 59 1.70 -20.82 -9.37
CA THR A 59 2.61 -20.79 -8.22
C THR A 59 2.32 -19.59 -7.34
N LEU A 60 2.15 -18.39 -7.94
CA LEU A 60 1.77 -17.20 -7.19
C LEU A 60 0.47 -17.46 -6.43
N LYS A 61 -0.58 -17.95 -7.11
CA LYS A 61 -1.88 -18.20 -6.48
C LYS A 61 -1.80 -19.19 -5.31
N LEU A 62 -1.08 -20.31 -5.47
CA LEU A 62 -0.88 -21.29 -4.39
C LEU A 62 -0.15 -20.68 -3.19
N MET A 63 0.86 -19.85 -3.45
CA MET A 63 1.62 -19.16 -2.41
C MET A 63 0.79 -18.10 -1.68
N LEU A 64 -0.06 -17.36 -2.39
CA LEU A 64 -0.95 -16.37 -1.77
C LEU A 64 -2.03 -17.05 -0.91
N ASN A 65 -2.56 -18.18 -1.38
CA ASN A 65 -3.52 -18.97 -0.62
C ASN A 65 -2.90 -19.55 0.66
N SER A 66 -1.68 -20.08 0.60
CA SER A 66 -1.01 -20.65 1.78
C SER A 66 -0.63 -19.61 2.84
N LEU A 67 -0.51 -18.34 2.43
CA LEU A 67 -0.26 -17.20 3.30
C LEU A 67 -1.55 -16.44 3.67
N GLU A 68 -2.72 -17.00 3.33
CA GLU A 68 -4.05 -16.44 3.64
C GLU A 68 -4.20 -14.98 3.18
N VAL A 69 -3.61 -14.64 2.02
CA VAL A 69 -3.66 -13.28 1.48
C VAL A 69 -5.08 -12.93 1.09
N ALA A 70 -5.56 -11.78 1.54
CA ALA A 70 -6.86 -11.24 1.18
C ALA A 70 -6.95 -10.98 -0.33
N GLU A 71 -8.01 -11.47 -0.98
CA GLU A 71 -8.23 -11.24 -2.42
C GLU A 71 -8.39 -9.75 -2.74
N ARG A 72 -8.97 -8.98 -1.81
CA ARG A 72 -9.19 -7.54 -1.92
C ARG A 72 -8.48 -6.82 -0.78
N LEU A 73 -8.07 -5.58 -1.05
CA LEU A 73 -7.49 -4.74 -0.02
C LEU A 73 -8.50 -4.46 1.10
N PRO A 74 -8.07 -4.52 2.37
CA PRO A 74 -8.94 -4.27 3.51
C PRO A 74 -9.42 -2.81 3.52
N THR A 75 -10.73 -2.63 3.67
CA THR A 75 -11.38 -1.31 3.74
C THR A 75 -11.66 -0.86 5.19
N ASN A 76 -11.43 -1.75 6.15
CA ASN A 76 -11.69 -1.54 7.57
C ASN A 76 -10.46 -1.05 8.37
N ILE A 77 -9.39 -0.63 7.69
CA ILE A 77 -8.25 0.05 8.31
C ILE A 77 -8.74 1.43 8.79
N ARG A 78 -8.93 1.58 10.11
CA ARG A 78 -9.48 2.78 10.78
C ARG A 78 -8.59 3.33 11.89
N GLY A 79 -8.75 4.61 12.19
CA GLY A 79 -8.11 5.31 13.30
C GLY A 79 -6.72 5.86 12.96
N PRO A 80 -6.19 6.77 13.80
CA PRO A 80 -4.82 7.22 13.69
C PRO A 80 -3.87 6.04 13.95
N ARG A 81 -2.97 5.76 13.01
CA ARG A 81 -1.98 4.68 13.11
C ARG A 81 -0.62 5.24 12.76
N THR A 82 0.36 4.94 13.58
CA THR A 82 1.73 5.41 13.40
C THR A 82 2.43 4.69 12.24
N LEU A 83 2.08 3.43 11.95
CA LEU A 83 2.67 2.68 10.85
C LEU A 83 1.79 1.49 10.43
N VAL A 84 1.70 1.24 9.12
CA VAL A 84 1.28 -0.07 8.57
C VAL A 84 2.50 -0.66 7.88
N HIS A 85 2.97 -1.81 8.35
CA HIS A 85 4.23 -2.40 7.88
C HIS A 85 4.26 -2.60 6.36
N GLY A 86 5.36 -2.18 5.74
CA GLY A 86 5.57 -2.26 4.30
C GLY A 86 4.91 -1.15 3.47
N LEU A 87 4.09 -0.28 4.08
CA LEU A 87 3.52 0.86 3.39
C LEU A 87 4.34 2.12 3.62
N LYS A 88 4.42 2.96 2.58
CA LYS A 88 5.05 4.26 2.66
C LYS A 88 4.23 5.16 3.58
N VAL A 89 4.89 5.75 4.56
CA VAL A 89 4.31 6.81 5.37
C VAL A 89 4.48 8.13 4.63
N HIS A 90 3.42 8.92 4.61
CA HIS A 90 3.42 10.24 4.02
C HIS A 90 3.02 11.26 5.07
N ASP A 91 3.79 12.33 5.18
CA ASP A 91 3.36 13.50 5.93
C ASP A 91 2.12 14.08 5.25
N ALA A 92 1.04 14.16 6.01
CA ALA A 92 -0.18 14.82 5.60
C ALA A 92 -0.32 16.11 6.39
N MET A 93 -0.77 17.15 5.71
CA MET A 93 -1.16 18.41 6.31
C MET A 93 -2.66 18.38 6.54
N ALA A 94 -3.08 18.72 7.75
CA ALA A 94 -4.49 18.86 8.08
C ALA A 94 -4.97 20.29 7.84
N CYS A 95 -6.21 20.42 7.38
CA CYS A 95 -6.94 21.68 7.45
C CYS A 95 -7.14 22.06 8.92
N SER A 96 -7.01 23.34 9.25
CA SER A 96 -7.27 23.85 10.60
C SER A 96 -8.76 23.95 10.93
N HIS A 97 -9.65 23.93 9.93
CA HIS A 97 -11.08 24.21 10.08
C HIS A 97 -11.97 22.97 9.88
N CYS A 98 -11.47 21.90 9.25
CA CYS A 98 -12.23 20.68 9.03
C CYS A 98 -11.34 19.42 9.02
N SER A 99 -11.94 18.25 8.81
CA SER A 99 -11.23 16.97 8.77
C SER A 99 -10.49 16.67 7.46
N PHE A 100 -10.36 17.65 6.56
CA PHE A 100 -9.66 17.49 5.29
C PHE A 100 -8.14 17.33 5.51
N LEU A 101 -7.54 16.38 4.79
CA LEU A 101 -6.11 16.11 4.78
C LEU A 101 -5.57 16.22 3.35
N SER A 102 -4.38 16.80 3.19
CA SER A 102 -3.70 16.90 1.91
C SER A 102 -2.21 16.58 2.06
N ARG A 103 -1.62 16.02 1.00
CA ARG A 103 -0.17 15.82 0.88
C ARG A 103 0.55 16.98 0.20
N SER A 104 -0.18 18.02 -0.20
CA SER A 104 0.33 19.19 -0.91
C SER A 104 -0.17 20.47 -0.25
N THR A 105 0.78 21.34 0.08
CA THR A 105 0.54 22.70 0.58
C THR A 105 -0.34 23.50 -0.38
N GLU A 106 -0.09 23.39 -1.69
CA GLU A 106 -0.86 24.09 -2.72
C GLU A 106 -2.32 23.62 -2.76
N TYR A 107 -2.56 22.32 -2.70
CA TYR A 107 -3.92 21.77 -2.64
C TYR A 107 -4.63 22.15 -1.33
N LEU A 108 -3.91 22.14 -0.21
CA LEU A 108 -4.49 22.58 1.06
C LEU A 108 -4.90 24.06 1.01
N ARG A 109 -4.05 24.92 0.43
CA ARG A 109 -4.37 26.34 0.22
C ARG A 109 -5.58 26.52 -0.69
N LYS A 110 -5.66 25.76 -1.79
CA LYS A 110 -6.82 25.80 -2.70
C LYS A 110 -8.11 25.35 -1.99
N HIS A 111 -8.04 24.32 -1.16
CA HIS A 111 -9.15 23.89 -0.31
C HIS A 111 -9.56 25.01 0.66
N HIS A 112 -8.63 25.58 1.43
CA HIS A 112 -8.92 26.70 2.33
C HIS A 112 -9.60 27.88 1.59
N SER A 113 -9.05 28.30 0.45
CA SER A 113 -9.62 29.42 -0.32
C SER A 113 -11.00 29.13 -0.91
N LYS A 114 -11.40 27.86 -1.08
CA LYS A 114 -12.70 27.48 -1.68
C LYS A 114 -13.76 27.14 -0.64
N ASP A 115 -13.37 26.42 0.40
CA ASP A 115 -14.28 25.81 1.37
C ASP A 115 -14.29 26.58 2.71
N HIS A 116 -13.27 27.40 2.97
CA HIS A 116 -13.10 28.21 4.19
C HIS A 116 -12.86 29.70 3.87
N SER A 117 -13.29 30.16 2.69
CA SER A 117 -13.00 31.49 2.14
C SER A 117 -13.45 32.67 3.02
N MET A 118 -14.32 32.42 4.01
CA MET A 118 -14.94 33.44 4.87
C MET A 118 -14.56 33.29 6.35
N GLU A 119 -13.66 32.38 6.72
CA GLU A 119 -13.18 32.25 8.10
C GLU A 119 -11.82 32.98 8.25
N PRO A 120 -11.70 33.93 9.21
CA PRO A 120 -10.48 34.70 9.44
C PRO A 120 -9.34 33.89 10.08
#